data_AF-A0A0Q5C2C7-F1
#
_entry.id   AF-A0A0Q5C2C7-F1
#
_cell.length_a   1.000
_cell.length_b   1.000
_cell.length_c   1.000
_cell.angle_alpha   90.00
_cell.angle_beta   90.00
_cell.angle_gamma   90.00
#
_symmetry.space_group_name_H-M   'P 1'
#
loop_
_entity.id
_entity.type
_entity.pdbx_description
1 polymer ?
#
loop_
_entity_poly.entity_id
_entity_poly.type
_entity_poly.pdbx_seq_one_letter_code
_entity_poly.pdbx_strand_id
1 'polypeptide(L)'
;MTETETVLFGSSRHDELLQSGFRPVGESWGARLEVSPSVLLLCREIVVGAEASGFMYGELGRSDLGDVVHLESLVAGDYPSTPATVHEAPSLRELEALSDGGVRSFGIRHDGSLVAVTLVGSAAYRAETEFTSVHPEYRRRGLAKAVKASSILALALEGVELFGTGGAAVNEASVRMNEALGYRITERWVSLER
;
A
#
# COMPACT_ATOMS: atom_id res chain seq x y z
N MET A 1 -6.91 -31.54 6.32
CA MET A 1 -6.99 -30.18 5.74
C MET A 1 -6.92 -29.23 6.91
N THR A 2 -5.99 -28.29 6.90
CA THR A 2 -5.94 -27.22 7.89
C THR A 2 -7.15 -26.31 7.67
N GLU A 3 -7.89 -26.01 8.74
CA GLU A 3 -9.03 -25.10 8.68
C GLU A 3 -8.54 -23.71 9.08
N THR A 4 -8.64 -22.73 8.16
CA THR A 4 -8.16 -21.36 8.38
C THR A 4 -9.33 -20.36 8.34
N GLU A 5 -9.44 -19.50 9.35
CA GLU A 5 -10.41 -18.40 9.39
C GLU A 5 -9.71 -17.06 9.70
N THR A 6 -10.07 -16.00 8.98
CA THR A 6 -9.62 -14.63 9.28
C THR A 6 -10.78 -13.80 9.83
N VAL A 7 -10.62 -13.27 11.03
CA VAL A 7 -11.70 -12.60 11.77
C VAL A 7 -11.21 -11.29 12.38
N LEU A 8 -12.14 -10.37 12.64
CA LEU A 8 -11.81 -9.11 13.31
C LEU A 8 -11.30 -9.40 14.73
N PHE A 9 -10.16 -8.79 15.08
CA PHE A 9 -9.54 -8.94 16.38
C PHE A 9 -10.49 -8.48 17.50
N GLY A 10 -10.66 -9.31 18.52
CA GLY A 10 -11.53 -9.03 19.67
C GLY A 10 -13.03 -9.11 19.39
N SER A 11 -13.44 -9.66 18.24
CA SER A 11 -14.84 -9.99 17.97
C SER A 11 -15.30 -11.24 18.73
N SER A 12 -16.61 -11.44 18.89
CA SER A 12 -17.14 -12.68 19.50
C SER A 12 -16.68 -13.93 18.77
N ARG A 13 -16.60 -13.87 17.43
CA ARG A 13 -16.10 -14.97 16.60
C ARG A 13 -14.64 -15.29 16.88
N HIS A 14 -13.81 -14.27 17.10
CA HIS A 14 -12.41 -14.45 17.48
C HIS A 14 -12.30 -15.25 18.78
N ASP A 15 -13.08 -14.90 19.80
CA ASP A 15 -13.07 -15.60 21.09
C ASP A 15 -13.61 -17.04 20.99
N GLU A 16 -14.66 -17.25 20.20
CA GLU A 16 -15.23 -18.59 19.92
C GLU A 16 -14.21 -19.53 19.26
N LEU A 17 -13.45 -19.03 18.28
CA LEU A 17 -12.44 -19.82 17.56
C LEU A 17 -11.29 -20.23 18.49
N LEU A 18 -10.81 -19.30 19.33
CA LEU A 18 -9.78 -19.60 20.33
C LEU A 18 -10.25 -20.66 21.33
N GLN A 19 -11.50 -20.56 21.81
CA GLN A 19 -12.10 -21.57 22.70
C GLN A 19 -12.28 -22.92 22.01
N SER A 20 -12.48 -22.93 20.69
CA SER A 20 -12.62 -24.13 19.86
C SER A 20 -11.29 -24.76 19.45
N GLY A 21 -10.17 -24.24 19.96
CA GLY A 21 -8.83 -24.79 19.78
C GLY A 21 -8.06 -24.25 18.57
N PHE A 22 -8.58 -23.25 17.86
CA PHE A 22 -7.83 -22.55 16.81
C PHE A 22 -6.68 -21.74 17.43
N ARG A 23 -5.60 -21.56 16.66
CA ARG A 23 -4.42 -20.79 17.08
C ARG A 23 -4.12 -19.68 16.08
N PRO A 24 -3.73 -18.48 16.54
CA PRO A 24 -3.29 -17.41 15.65
C PRO A 24 -2.07 -17.84 14.83
N VAL A 25 -2.12 -17.59 13.53
CA VAL A 25 -1.03 -17.85 12.56
C VAL A 25 -0.64 -16.62 11.74
N GLY A 26 -1.41 -15.53 11.84
CA GLY A 26 -1.10 -14.28 11.17
C GLY A 26 -1.99 -13.14 11.66
N GLU A 27 -1.51 -11.92 11.46
CA GLU A 27 -2.27 -10.70 11.75
C GLU A 27 -2.17 -9.75 10.56
N SER A 28 -3.27 -9.05 10.29
CA SER A 28 -3.34 -8.00 9.27
C SER A 28 -4.07 -6.78 9.81
N TRP A 29 -3.91 -5.66 9.13
CA TRP A 29 -4.45 -4.37 9.55
C TRP A 29 -5.00 -3.58 8.38
N GLY A 30 -5.90 -2.67 8.70
CA GLY A 30 -6.49 -1.69 7.79
C GLY A 30 -6.38 -0.30 8.40
N ALA A 31 -6.03 0.68 7.58
CA ALA A 31 -5.86 2.05 8.01
C ALA A 31 -6.57 3.03 7.09
N ARG A 32 -6.95 4.17 7.65
CA ARG A 32 -7.65 5.26 6.97
C ARG A 32 -6.92 6.58 7.12
N LEU A 33 -6.93 7.37 6.05
CA LEU A 33 -6.47 8.75 6.04
C LEU A 33 -7.59 9.63 5.49
N GLU A 34 -8.08 10.54 6.33
CA GLU A 34 -9.01 11.59 5.92
C GLU A 34 -8.24 12.78 5.37
N VAL A 35 -8.64 13.27 4.20
CA VAL A 35 -8.04 14.44 3.59
C VAL A 35 -8.37 15.68 4.41
N SER A 36 -7.33 16.44 4.74
CA SER A 36 -7.46 17.72 5.43
C SER A 36 -6.35 18.66 4.96
N PRO A 37 -6.47 19.98 5.19
CA PRO A 37 -5.44 20.94 4.80
C PRO A 37 -4.05 20.61 5.36
N SER A 38 -3.95 20.09 6.59
CA SER A 38 -2.68 19.70 7.20
C SER A 38 -2.07 18.46 6.55
N VAL A 39 -2.89 17.47 6.17
CA VAL A 39 -2.44 16.29 5.43
C VAL A 39 -1.92 16.68 4.05
N LEU A 40 -2.63 17.57 3.34
CA LEU A 40 -2.19 18.04 2.02
C LEU A 40 -0.89 18.86 2.10
N LEU A 41 -0.73 19.68 3.14
CA LEU A 41 0.51 20.41 3.38
C LEU A 41 1.68 19.46 3.63
N LEU A 42 1.50 18.47 4.52
CA LEU A 42 2.50 17.44 4.79
C LEU A 42 2.89 16.66 3.51
N CYS A 43 1.90 16.24 2.72
CA CYS A 43 2.17 15.54 1.46
C CYS A 43 2.98 16.40 0.50
N ARG A 44 2.65 17.69 0.39
CA ARG A 44 3.39 18.65 -0.45
C ARG A 44 4.84 18.81 0.02
N GLU A 45 5.07 18.96 1.33
CA GLU A 45 6.42 19.07 1.90
C GLU A 45 7.27 17.82 1.61
N ILE A 46 6.67 16.63 1.73
CA ILE A 46 7.36 15.36 1.44
C ILE A 46 7.76 15.29 -0.04
N VAL A 47 6.84 15.62 -0.95
CA VAL A 47 7.11 15.59 -2.40
C VAL A 47 8.21 16.61 -2.75
N VAL A 48 8.09 17.86 -2.31
CA VAL A 48 9.09 18.92 -2.56
C VAL A 48 10.47 18.54 -2.02
N GLY A 49 10.54 18.00 -0.80
CA GLY A 49 11.81 17.60 -0.19
C GLY A 49 12.53 16.50 -0.98
N ALA A 50 11.76 15.61 -1.58
CA ALA A 50 12.32 14.52 -2.38
C ALA A 50 12.61 14.95 -3.83
N GLU A 51 11.85 15.90 -4.42
CA GLU A 51 12.23 16.58 -5.67
C GLU A 51 13.58 17.30 -5.53
N ALA A 52 13.79 18.01 -4.42
CA ALA A 52 15.06 18.67 -4.11
C ALA A 52 16.24 17.69 -4.00
N SER A 53 15.97 16.40 -3.84
CA SER A 53 16.97 15.32 -3.79
C SER A 53 17.21 14.65 -5.16
N GLY A 54 16.65 15.19 -6.26
CA GLY A 54 16.87 14.70 -7.62
C GLY A 54 15.94 13.57 -8.06
N PHE A 55 14.80 13.39 -7.39
CA PHE A 55 13.78 12.42 -7.77
C PHE A 55 12.68 13.07 -8.60
N MET A 56 12.21 12.38 -9.65
CA MET A 56 11.13 12.86 -10.52
C MET A 56 9.84 12.09 -10.27
N TYR A 57 8.74 12.81 -10.10
CA TYR A 57 7.41 12.25 -9.81
C TYR A 57 6.51 12.30 -11.03
N GLY A 58 5.62 11.33 -11.14
CA GLY A 58 4.58 11.37 -12.16
C GLY A 58 3.55 10.27 -11.99
N GLU A 59 2.37 10.51 -12.55
CA GLU A 59 1.46 9.43 -12.89
C GLU A 59 2.07 8.61 -14.03
N LEU A 60 1.99 7.29 -13.90
CA LEU A 60 2.54 6.33 -14.85
C LEU A 60 1.44 5.91 -15.82
N GLY A 61 1.79 5.88 -17.10
CA GLY A 61 0.92 5.42 -18.17
C GLY A 61 1.13 3.95 -18.52
N ARG A 62 0.36 3.47 -19.51
CA ARG A 62 0.46 2.08 -19.99
C ARG A 62 1.88 1.69 -20.46
N SER A 63 2.63 2.64 -21.02
CA SER A 63 4.03 2.43 -21.44
C SER A 63 5.00 2.16 -20.28
N ASP A 64 4.64 2.54 -19.05
CA ASP A 64 5.49 2.39 -17.87
C ASP A 64 5.27 1.06 -17.13
N LEU A 65 4.22 0.30 -17.45
CA LEU A 65 3.86 -0.92 -16.71
C LEU A 65 4.95 -1.99 -16.75
N GLY A 66 5.76 -2.03 -17.81
CA GLY A 66 6.94 -2.90 -17.87
C GLY A 66 7.95 -2.60 -16.76
N ASP A 67 8.17 -1.32 -16.43
CA ASP A 67 9.05 -0.90 -15.34
C ASP A 67 8.44 -1.25 -13.97
N VAL A 68 7.11 -1.22 -13.85
CA VAL A 68 6.40 -1.66 -12.63
C VAL A 68 6.60 -3.16 -12.41
N VAL A 69 6.40 -3.99 -13.44
CA VAL A 69 6.69 -5.45 -13.36
C VAL A 69 8.14 -5.70 -12.97
N HIS A 70 9.08 -4.96 -13.57
CA HIS A 70 10.49 -5.10 -13.25
C HIS A 70 10.75 -4.76 -11.78
N LEU A 71 10.26 -3.62 -11.29
CA LEU A 71 10.42 -3.22 -9.89
C LEU A 71 9.81 -4.27 -8.93
N GLU A 72 8.59 -4.75 -9.21
CA GLU A 72 7.91 -5.76 -8.41
C GLU A 72 8.69 -7.07 -8.35
N SER A 73 9.32 -7.48 -9.46
CA SER A 73 10.17 -8.69 -9.48
C SER A 73 11.39 -8.57 -8.56
N LEU A 74 11.93 -7.35 -8.37
CA LEU A 74 13.06 -7.10 -7.47
C LEU A 74 12.67 -7.15 -5.99
N VAL A 75 11.41 -6.87 -5.68
CA VAL A 75 10.90 -6.78 -4.29
C VAL A 75 9.93 -7.89 -3.90
N ALA A 76 9.63 -8.82 -4.81
CA ALA A 76 8.69 -9.91 -4.60
C ALA A 76 9.00 -10.70 -3.30
N GLY A 77 10.28 -10.91 -3.01
CA GLY A 77 10.72 -11.63 -1.80
C GLY A 77 10.59 -10.84 -0.49
N ASP A 78 10.29 -9.54 -0.54
CA ASP A 78 10.12 -8.71 0.66
C ASP A 78 8.69 -8.73 1.21
N TYR A 79 7.71 -9.19 0.42
CA TYR A 79 6.32 -9.25 0.87
C TYR A 79 6.13 -10.37 1.89
N PRO A 80 5.59 -10.07 3.08
CA PRO A 80 5.21 -11.13 4.01
C PRO A 80 4.08 -11.95 3.41
N SER A 81 4.22 -13.28 3.52
CA SER A 81 3.13 -14.20 3.23
C SER A 81 2.44 -14.56 4.55
N THR A 82 1.17 -14.18 4.67
CA THR A 82 0.27 -14.64 5.74
C THR A 82 -1.02 -15.17 5.12
N PRO A 83 -1.83 -15.97 5.85
CA PRO A 83 -3.07 -16.48 5.27
C PRO A 83 -4.06 -15.39 4.80
N ALA A 84 -4.01 -14.20 5.41
CA ALA A 84 -4.85 -13.06 5.03
C ALA A 84 -4.17 -12.08 4.07
N THR A 85 -2.86 -12.17 3.88
CA THR A 85 -2.10 -11.22 3.07
C THR A 85 -1.07 -11.96 2.25
N VAL A 86 -1.41 -12.19 0.98
CA VAL A 86 -0.49 -12.71 -0.02
C VAL A 86 -0.42 -11.68 -1.12
N HIS A 87 0.79 -11.25 -1.46
CA HIS A 87 1.05 -10.41 -2.61
C HIS A 87 1.98 -11.16 -3.54
N GLU A 88 1.50 -11.44 -4.74
CA GLU A 88 2.31 -11.98 -5.82
C GLU A 88 2.68 -10.83 -6.76
N ALA A 89 3.92 -10.82 -7.23
CA ALA A 89 4.35 -9.80 -8.18
C ALA A 89 3.45 -9.87 -9.43
N PRO A 90 2.74 -8.78 -9.78
CA PRO A 90 1.77 -8.81 -10.86
C PRO A 90 2.47 -8.94 -12.21
N SER A 91 1.88 -9.74 -13.09
CA SER A 91 2.25 -9.78 -14.50
C SER A 91 1.83 -8.50 -15.22
N LEU A 92 2.43 -8.24 -16.39
CA LEU A 92 2.05 -7.10 -17.22
C LEU A 92 0.54 -7.10 -17.55
N ARG A 93 -0.02 -8.28 -17.84
CA ARG A 93 -1.44 -8.43 -18.18
C ARG A 93 -2.35 -8.07 -17.00
N GLU A 94 -1.96 -8.41 -15.78
CA GLU A 94 -2.71 -8.07 -14.57
C GLU A 94 -2.66 -6.56 -14.31
N LEU A 95 -1.49 -5.93 -14.46
CA LEU A 95 -1.37 -4.48 -14.36
C LEU A 95 -2.20 -3.74 -15.42
N GLU A 96 -2.22 -4.24 -16.67
CA GLU A 96 -3.07 -3.69 -17.72
C GLU A 96 -4.56 -3.80 -17.35
N ALA A 97 -5.00 -4.96 -16.84
CA ALA A 97 -6.37 -5.16 -16.40
C ALA A 97 -6.76 -4.26 -15.23
N LEU A 98 -5.85 -4.04 -14.27
CA LEU A 98 -6.04 -3.07 -13.18
C LEU A 98 -6.20 -1.65 -13.73
N SER A 99 -5.32 -1.25 -14.65
CA SER A 99 -5.38 0.07 -15.29
C SER A 99 -6.68 0.27 -16.07
N ASP A 100 -7.13 -0.73 -16.81
CA ASP A 100 -8.42 -0.71 -17.54
C ASP A 100 -9.62 -0.67 -16.57
N GLY A 101 -9.46 -1.21 -15.37
CA GLY A 101 -10.41 -1.11 -14.26
C GLY A 101 -10.39 0.23 -13.51
N GLY A 102 -9.55 1.18 -13.92
CA GLY A 102 -9.44 2.50 -13.32
C GLY A 102 -8.43 2.62 -12.17
N VAL A 103 -7.60 1.59 -11.93
CA VAL A 103 -6.47 1.71 -10.99
C VAL A 103 -5.41 2.61 -11.60
N ARG A 104 -4.96 3.59 -10.83
CA ARG A 104 -3.95 4.56 -11.24
C ARG A 104 -2.61 4.24 -10.59
N SER A 105 -1.54 4.42 -11.36
CA SER A 105 -0.17 4.16 -10.92
C SER A 105 0.58 5.46 -10.79
N PHE A 106 1.28 5.67 -9.67
CA PHE A 106 2.15 6.82 -9.46
C PHE A 106 3.56 6.33 -9.19
N GLY A 107 4.55 6.99 -9.80
CA GLY A 107 5.94 6.54 -9.78
C GLY A 107 6.91 7.64 -9.40
N ILE A 108 8.06 7.19 -8.89
CA ILE A 108 9.26 8.01 -8.71
C ILE A 108 10.36 7.44 -9.59
N ARG A 109 10.98 8.29 -10.40
CA ARG A 109 12.15 7.95 -11.22
C ARG A 109 13.43 8.62 -10.72
N HIS A 110 14.54 7.93 -10.90
CA HIS A 110 15.90 8.45 -10.72
C HIS A 110 16.79 7.90 -11.84
N ASP A 111 17.53 8.78 -12.53
CA ASP A 111 18.37 8.42 -13.69
C ASP A 111 17.66 7.56 -14.75
N GLY A 112 16.37 7.83 -14.97
CA GLY A 112 15.53 7.10 -15.93
C GLY A 112 14.87 5.83 -15.40
N SER A 113 15.36 5.25 -14.31
CA SER A 113 14.80 4.03 -13.71
C SER A 113 13.64 4.33 -12.76
N LEU A 114 12.62 3.47 -12.74
CA LEU A 114 11.55 3.50 -11.74
C LEU A 114 12.07 2.96 -10.40
N VAL A 115 12.09 3.80 -9.37
CA VAL A 115 12.68 3.48 -8.06
C VAL A 115 11.65 3.37 -6.94
N ALA A 116 10.43 3.87 -7.15
CA ALA A 116 9.29 3.62 -6.29
C ALA A 116 7.98 3.71 -7.07
N VAL A 117 6.96 2.97 -6.62
CA VAL A 117 5.62 2.98 -7.22
C VAL A 117 4.55 2.83 -6.14
N THR A 118 3.38 3.41 -6.37
CA THR A 118 2.15 3.05 -5.65
C THR A 118 1.00 2.93 -6.64
N LEU A 119 0.17 1.89 -6.47
CA LEU A 119 -1.05 1.68 -7.23
C LEU A 119 -2.26 1.97 -6.35
N VAL A 120 -3.23 2.69 -6.88
CA VAL A 120 -4.40 3.15 -6.14
C VAL A 120 -5.66 2.97 -6.98
N GLY A 121 -6.59 2.16 -6.51
CA GLY A 121 -7.96 2.10 -7.01
C GLY A 121 -8.80 3.19 -6.37
N SER A 122 -9.73 3.79 -7.11
CA SER A 122 -10.62 4.82 -6.57
C SER A 122 -12.07 4.61 -6.99
N ALA A 123 -12.99 4.84 -6.06
CA ALA A 123 -14.43 4.79 -6.29
C ALA A 123 -15.11 5.94 -5.53
N ALA A 124 -15.73 6.86 -6.27
CA ALA A 124 -16.34 8.07 -5.74
C ALA A 124 -15.36 8.86 -4.86
N TYR A 125 -15.72 9.12 -3.60
CA TYR A 125 -14.91 9.90 -2.65
C TYR A 125 -13.80 9.09 -1.96
N ARG A 126 -13.64 7.80 -2.31
CA ARG A 126 -12.69 6.89 -1.64
C ARG A 126 -11.62 6.37 -2.59
N ALA A 127 -10.44 6.13 -2.04
CA ALA A 127 -9.34 5.46 -2.73
C ALA A 127 -8.68 4.40 -1.84
N GLU A 128 -8.26 3.29 -2.42
CA GLU A 128 -7.59 2.17 -1.76
C GLU A 128 -6.23 1.94 -2.40
N THR A 129 -5.18 1.84 -1.59
CA THR A 129 -3.86 1.44 -2.08
C THR A 129 -3.84 -0.06 -2.33
N GLU A 130 -3.51 -0.47 -3.56
CA GLU A 130 -3.25 -1.87 -3.91
C GLU A 130 -1.90 -2.32 -3.32
N PHE A 131 -0.82 -1.63 -3.71
CA PHE A 131 0.51 -1.84 -3.14
C PHE A 131 1.39 -0.60 -3.28
N THR A 132 2.50 -0.59 -2.54
CA THR A 132 3.55 0.42 -2.63
C THR A 132 4.92 -0.25 -2.50
N SER A 133 5.80 0.03 -3.46
CA SER A 133 7.11 -0.61 -3.56
C SER A 133 8.22 0.39 -3.74
N VAL A 134 9.40 0.03 -3.23
CA VAL A 134 10.62 0.83 -3.34
C VAL A 134 11.78 -0.08 -3.68
N HIS A 135 12.52 0.29 -4.72
CA HIS A 135 13.70 -0.42 -5.18
C HIS A 135 14.71 -0.60 -4.02
N PRO A 136 15.30 -1.79 -3.84
CA PRO A 136 16.15 -2.10 -2.68
C PRO A 136 17.24 -1.07 -2.38
N GLU A 137 17.95 -0.59 -3.41
CA GLU A 137 19.05 0.38 -3.29
C GLU A 137 18.61 1.80 -2.90
N TYR A 138 17.31 2.10 -3.00
CA TYR A 138 16.71 3.41 -2.72
C TYR A 138 15.89 3.43 -1.42
N ARG A 139 15.89 2.33 -0.65
CA ARG A 139 15.21 2.24 0.64
C ARG A 139 15.78 3.22 1.65
N ARG A 140 14.95 3.52 2.67
CA ARG A 140 15.26 4.46 3.77
C ARG A 140 15.54 5.91 3.34
N ARG A 141 15.16 6.29 2.11
CA ARG A 141 15.23 7.67 1.60
C ARG A 141 13.87 8.38 1.58
N GLY A 142 12.85 7.79 2.23
CA GLY A 142 11.50 8.36 2.28
C GLY A 142 10.64 8.15 1.03
N LEU A 143 11.12 7.41 0.01
CA LEU A 143 10.43 7.28 -1.28
C LEU A 143 9.04 6.64 -1.21
N ALA A 144 8.83 5.66 -0.32
CA ALA A 144 7.49 5.09 -0.10
C ALA A 144 6.48 6.15 0.36
N LYS A 145 6.91 7.08 1.25
CA LYS A 145 6.07 8.20 1.67
C LYS A 145 5.84 9.16 0.53
N ALA A 146 6.88 9.49 -0.23
CA ALA A 146 6.80 10.47 -1.31
C ALA A 146 5.89 10.02 -2.45
N VAL A 147 5.94 8.73 -2.84
CA VAL A 147 5.09 8.22 -3.94
C VAL A 147 3.62 8.14 -3.51
N LYS A 148 3.33 7.73 -2.27
CA LYS A 148 1.98 7.81 -1.69
C LYS A 148 1.48 9.23 -1.50
N ALA A 149 2.34 10.14 -1.03
CA ALA A 149 1.98 11.56 -0.91
C ALA A 149 1.60 12.16 -2.27
N SER A 150 2.33 11.80 -3.33
CA SER A 150 2.01 12.21 -4.71
C SER A 150 0.64 11.70 -5.15
N SER A 151 0.30 10.43 -4.89
CA SER A 151 -1.01 9.89 -5.25
C SER A 151 -2.15 10.55 -4.44
N ILE A 152 -1.92 10.82 -3.14
CA ILE A 152 -2.88 11.51 -2.28
C ILE A 152 -3.17 12.91 -2.81
N LEU A 153 -2.12 13.68 -3.15
CA LEU A 153 -2.28 15.04 -3.68
C LEU A 153 -3.08 15.03 -4.99
N ALA A 154 -2.74 14.13 -5.93
CA ALA A 154 -3.42 14.04 -7.21
C ALA A 154 -4.91 13.68 -7.04
N LEU A 155 -5.20 12.64 -6.27
CA LEU A 155 -6.57 12.14 -6.09
C LEU A 155 -7.42 13.07 -5.22
N ALA A 156 -6.84 13.77 -4.24
CA ALA A 156 -7.56 14.76 -3.44
C ALA A 156 -8.01 15.98 -4.27
N LEU A 157 -7.22 16.40 -5.27
CA LEU A 157 -7.63 17.44 -6.22
C LEU A 157 -8.85 17.03 -7.06
N GLU A 158 -9.07 15.73 -7.21
CA GLU A 158 -10.19 15.14 -7.94
C GLU A 158 -11.39 14.80 -7.03
N GLY A 159 -11.32 15.15 -5.73
CA GLY A 159 -12.42 14.99 -4.79
C GLY A 159 -12.40 13.71 -3.97
N VAL A 160 -11.29 12.95 -3.96
CA VAL A 160 -11.11 11.89 -2.97
C VAL A 160 -10.91 12.50 -1.59
N GLU A 161 -11.71 12.08 -0.63
CA GLU A 161 -11.71 12.58 0.75
C GLU A 161 -11.19 11.54 1.75
N LEU A 162 -11.22 10.26 1.38
CA LEU A 162 -10.83 9.16 2.27
C LEU A 162 -9.95 8.15 1.53
N PHE A 163 -8.73 7.96 2.05
CA PHE A 163 -7.80 6.96 1.57
C PHE A 163 -7.74 5.77 2.52
N GLY A 164 -7.52 4.60 1.93
CA GLY A 164 -7.35 3.34 2.63
C GLY A 164 -6.13 2.57 2.17
N THR A 165 -5.65 1.73 3.07
CA THR A 165 -4.55 0.80 2.82
C THR A 165 -4.58 -0.27 3.91
N GLY A 166 -3.97 -1.42 3.65
CA GLY A 166 -3.81 -2.48 4.63
C GLY A 166 -2.56 -3.27 4.37
N GLY A 167 -2.33 -4.28 5.20
CA GLY A 167 -1.22 -5.21 5.00
C GLY A 167 -1.01 -6.13 6.19
N ALA A 168 0.08 -6.92 6.10
CA ALA A 168 0.48 -7.81 7.17
C ALA A 168 1.00 -7.00 8.37
N ALA A 169 0.63 -7.39 9.60
CA ALA A 169 1.11 -6.73 10.82
C ALA A 169 2.63 -6.88 11.00
N VAL A 170 3.21 -7.98 10.51
CA VAL A 170 4.67 -8.21 10.54
C VAL A 170 5.45 -7.21 9.65
N ASN A 171 4.79 -6.50 8.73
CA ASN A 171 5.40 -5.41 7.96
C ASN A 171 5.35 -4.08 8.72
N GLU A 172 6.11 -3.99 9.81
CA GLU A 172 6.14 -2.79 10.65
C GLU A 172 6.64 -1.55 9.89
N ALA A 173 7.48 -1.74 8.87
CA ALA A 173 7.97 -0.63 8.05
C ALA A 173 6.82 0.03 7.27
N SER A 174 5.90 -0.78 6.73
CA SER A 174 4.68 -0.27 6.09
C SER A 174 3.77 0.45 7.09
N VAL A 175 3.57 -0.11 8.29
CA VAL A 175 2.76 0.54 9.35
C VAL A 175 3.33 1.93 9.68
N ARG A 176 4.61 2.01 10.06
CA ARG A 176 5.27 3.28 10.42
C ARG A 176 5.26 4.29 9.29
N MET A 177 5.40 3.84 8.06
CA MET A 177 5.36 4.69 6.87
C MET A 177 3.98 5.34 6.69
N ASN A 178 2.90 4.55 6.81
CA ASN A 178 1.54 5.04 6.69
C ASN A 178 1.16 5.97 7.86
N GLU A 179 1.51 5.62 9.10
CA GLU A 179 1.31 6.49 10.26
C GLU A 179 2.01 7.85 10.10
N ALA A 180 3.23 7.86 9.55
CA ALA A 180 3.97 9.08 9.26
C ALA A 180 3.36 9.95 8.15
N LEU A 181 2.42 9.41 7.35
CA LEU A 181 1.58 10.16 6.41
C LEU A 181 0.25 10.62 7.02
N GLY A 182 -0.04 10.22 8.26
CA GLY A 182 -1.28 10.53 8.97
C GLY A 182 -2.37 9.46 8.89
N TYR A 183 -2.09 8.28 8.31
CA TYR A 183 -3.03 7.17 8.37
C TYR A 183 -3.21 6.71 9.82
N ARG A 184 -4.44 6.37 10.18
CA ARG A 184 -4.80 5.77 11.47
C ARG A 184 -5.25 4.33 11.22
N ILE A 185 -4.68 3.37 11.94
CA ILE A 185 -5.19 1.99 11.94
C ILE A 185 -6.61 2.03 12.52
N THR A 186 -7.58 1.57 11.73
CA THR A 186 -8.99 1.49 12.13
C THR A 186 -9.41 0.06 12.42
N GLU A 187 -8.72 -0.92 11.83
CA GLU A 187 -9.14 -2.32 11.85
C GLU A 187 -7.91 -3.22 11.99
N ARG A 188 -8.10 -4.33 12.72
CA ARG A 188 -7.12 -5.43 12.84
C ARG A 188 -7.83 -6.76 12.69
N TRP A 189 -7.23 -7.68 11.96
CA TRP A 189 -7.71 -9.03 11.78
C TRP A 189 -6.66 -10.05 12.20
N VAL A 190 -7.12 -11.21 12.65
CA VAL A 190 -6.28 -12.35 12.98
C VAL A 190 -6.69 -13.52 12.10
N SER A 191 -5.73 -14.16 11.46
CA SER A 191 -5.89 -15.47 10.84
C SER A 191 -5.61 -16.55 11.88
N LEU A 192 -6.55 -17.48 12.06
CA LEU A 192 -6.42 -18.59 12.99
C LEU A 192 -6.55 -19.94 12.26
N GLU A 193 -5.84 -20.95 12.76
CA GLU A 193 -5.82 -22.29 12.17
C GLU A 193 -6.06 -23.41 13.18
N ARG A 194 -6.63 -24.52 12.69
CA ARG A 194 -6.81 -25.78 13.42
C ARG A 194 -6.51 -27.00 12.54
#